data_AF-J2H3I6-F1
#
_entry.id   AF-J2H3I6-F1
#
_cell.length_a   1.000
_cell.length_b   1.000
_cell.length_c   1.000
_cell.angle_alpha   90.00
_cell.angle_beta   90.00
_cell.angle_gamma   90.00
#
_symmetry.space_group_name_H-M   'P 1'
#
loop_
_entity.id
_entity.type
_entity.pdbx_description
1 polymer ?
#
loop_
_entity_poly.entity_id
_entity_poly.type
_entity_poly.pdbx_seq_one_letter_code
_entity_poly.pdbx_strand_id
1 'polypeptide(L)'
;MQPSERPPVFIHSGWRCSSTYLWSRFRAVRDVLAYYEPWHEQLARLTPEWIERERPATSGLRHPDEGAPYLAEFTDLMRPESGVAGYHQRFALDNFFLDEAAEDPEQVAYLDSLIAAARSKGRTPVLACCRTLGRIGWLRRRFDGAHIVLIRDPVQQWRSFHSLRKRPRPTYFELCQYVILSEAPSGAGGARRLGLTAGRGALIERITAVRRRFKRAPARVSFAAFIAVYMLSYLAALPQADLVIDVDRLGADPDYARTKARRIAELTGVVVDFSDCRPLAPHPDRVRIAYRKEAVAMVDALGLRPDLTASGPAEILYAKLAAALPESPARPSLWKWLLGQAGSGAPAGAEA
;
A
#
# COMPACT_ATOMS: atom_id res chain seq x y z
N MET A 1 17.62 1.50 24.83
CA MET A 1 16.41 0.66 24.72
C MET A 1 16.78 -0.67 24.10
N GLN A 2 16.52 -1.76 24.80
CA GLN A 2 16.75 -3.11 24.27
C GLN A 2 15.88 -3.34 23.03
N PRO A 3 16.31 -4.13 22.02
CA PRO A 3 15.51 -4.31 20.80
C PRO A 3 14.09 -4.85 21.06
N SER A 4 13.90 -5.71 22.05
CA SER A 4 12.59 -6.22 22.50
C SER A 4 11.68 -5.19 23.18
N GLU A 5 12.25 -4.11 23.71
CA GLU A 5 11.52 -3.02 24.35
C GLU A 5 11.11 -1.93 23.34
N ARG A 6 11.65 -1.98 22.11
CA ARG A 6 11.31 -0.99 21.10
C ARG A 6 9.86 -1.16 20.64
N PRO A 7 9.16 -0.05 20.33
CA PRO A 7 7.84 -0.14 19.72
C PRO A 7 7.90 -0.93 18.40
N PRO A 8 6.85 -1.70 18.06
CA PRO A 8 6.75 -2.33 16.75
C PRO A 8 6.81 -1.29 15.62
N VAL A 9 7.32 -1.72 14.47
CA VAL A 9 7.35 -0.91 13.26
C VAL A 9 6.36 -1.49 12.26
N PHE A 10 5.39 -0.69 11.85
CA PHE A 10 4.44 -1.04 10.81
C PHE A 10 4.83 -0.36 9.49
N ILE A 11 5.00 -1.15 8.44
CA ILE A 11 5.30 -0.66 7.10
C ILE A 11 4.08 -0.89 6.22
N HIS A 12 3.46 0.19 5.79
CA HIS A 12 2.24 0.21 4.99
C HIS A 12 2.56 0.60 3.56
N SER A 13 1.99 -0.13 2.62
CA SER A 13 2.23 0.11 1.19
C SER A 13 1.03 -0.33 0.35
N GLY A 14 1.00 0.09 -0.91
CA GLY A 14 0.20 -0.62 -1.92
C GLY A 14 1.02 -1.74 -2.55
N TRP A 15 0.37 -2.69 -3.21
CA TRP A 15 1.09 -3.69 -4.02
C TRP A 15 2.04 -3.00 -5.00
N ARG A 16 3.21 -3.62 -5.26
CA ARG A 16 4.24 -3.10 -6.19
C ARG A 16 4.74 -1.68 -5.85
N CYS A 17 4.71 -1.30 -4.58
CA CYS A 17 5.26 -0.05 -4.05
C CYS A 17 6.62 -0.28 -3.33
N SER A 18 7.46 -1.16 -3.87
CA SER A 18 8.80 -1.48 -3.33
C SER A 18 8.84 -1.92 -1.85
N SER A 19 7.72 -2.40 -1.30
CA SER A 19 7.62 -2.84 0.10
C SER A 19 8.54 -3.99 0.43
N THR A 20 8.73 -4.94 -0.49
CA THR A 20 9.68 -6.05 -0.32
C THR A 20 11.12 -5.56 -0.17
N TYR A 21 11.54 -4.51 -0.89
CA TYR A 21 12.87 -3.93 -0.72
C TYR A 21 13.02 -3.31 0.67
N LEU A 22 12.06 -2.47 1.09
CA LEU A 22 12.15 -1.85 2.41
C LEU A 22 12.13 -2.91 3.52
N TRP A 23 11.23 -3.89 3.43
CA TRP A 23 11.18 -5.03 4.35
C TRP A 23 12.52 -5.78 4.41
N SER A 24 13.17 -6.05 3.27
CA SER A 24 14.45 -6.76 3.27
C SER A 24 15.56 -5.96 3.96
N ARG A 25 15.52 -4.61 3.88
CA ARG A 25 16.47 -3.76 4.61
C ARG A 25 16.28 -3.83 6.12
N PHE A 26 15.03 -3.94 6.60
CA PHE A 26 14.76 -4.24 8.02
C PHE A 26 15.18 -5.66 8.40
N ARG A 27 14.85 -6.65 7.56
CA ARG A 27 15.20 -8.06 7.78
C ARG A 27 16.71 -8.30 7.89
N ALA A 28 17.52 -7.52 7.18
CA ALA A 28 18.98 -7.61 7.24
C ALA A 28 19.57 -7.14 8.58
N VAL A 29 18.79 -6.45 9.43
CA VAL A 29 19.24 -6.01 10.75
C VAL A 29 19.13 -7.16 11.75
N ARG A 30 20.25 -7.56 12.36
CA ARG A 30 20.36 -8.73 13.26
C ARG A 30 19.32 -8.75 14.38
N ASP A 31 19.03 -7.59 14.96
CA ASP A 31 18.19 -7.45 16.14
C ASP A 31 16.70 -7.18 15.78
N VAL A 32 16.32 -7.42 14.52
CA VAL A 32 14.96 -7.28 14.00
C VAL A 32 14.36 -8.65 13.67
N LEU A 33 13.05 -8.80 13.91
CA LEU A 33 12.24 -9.87 13.33
C LEU A 33 11.20 -9.23 12.39
N ALA A 34 11.40 -9.36 11.09
CA ALA A 34 10.61 -8.69 10.07
C ALA A 34 9.63 -9.65 9.37
N TYR A 35 8.35 -9.54 9.69
CA TYR A 35 7.28 -10.32 9.07
C TYR A 35 6.92 -9.79 7.69
N TYR A 36 7.03 -10.65 6.67
CA TYR A 36 6.62 -10.35 5.31
C TYR A 36 5.12 -10.63 5.11
N GLU A 37 4.37 -9.58 4.76
CA GLU A 37 2.95 -9.66 4.43
C GLU A 37 2.10 -10.43 5.48
N PRO A 38 2.09 -10.02 6.77
CA PRO A 38 1.36 -10.72 7.85
C PRO A 38 -0.17 -10.73 7.68
N TRP A 39 -0.71 -10.07 6.65
CA TRP A 39 -2.13 -10.19 6.27
C TRP A 39 -2.36 -11.08 5.05
N HIS A 40 -1.34 -11.75 4.49
CA HIS A 40 -1.50 -12.53 3.27
C HIS A 40 -2.42 -13.74 3.48
N GLU A 41 -3.39 -13.95 2.60
CA GLU A 41 -4.39 -15.03 2.71
C GLU A 41 -3.79 -16.44 2.71
N GLN A 42 -2.54 -16.58 2.29
CA GLN A 42 -1.80 -17.84 2.25
C GLN A 42 -1.42 -18.32 3.65
N LEU A 43 -1.31 -17.40 4.61
CA LEU A 43 -0.98 -17.72 6.00
C LEU A 43 -2.03 -18.62 6.66
N ALA A 44 -3.26 -18.67 6.14
CA ALA A 44 -4.28 -19.60 6.62
C ALA A 44 -3.96 -21.07 6.34
N ARG A 45 -3.10 -21.36 5.35
CA ARG A 45 -2.80 -22.72 4.86
C ARG A 45 -1.31 -22.98 4.68
N LEU A 46 -0.47 -22.14 5.30
CA LEU A 46 0.98 -22.24 5.21
C LEU A 46 1.45 -23.61 5.70
N THR A 47 2.38 -24.25 5.00
CA THR A 47 3.08 -25.47 5.44
C THR A 47 4.59 -25.24 5.43
N PRO A 48 5.40 -26.01 6.17
CA PRO A 48 6.86 -25.88 6.14
C PRO A 48 7.43 -26.02 4.72
N GLU A 49 6.91 -26.96 3.93
CA GLU A 49 7.32 -27.15 2.53
C GLU A 49 6.97 -25.94 1.67
N TRP A 50 5.86 -25.27 1.95
CA TRP A 50 5.49 -24.06 1.23
C TRP A 50 6.42 -22.89 1.59
N ILE A 51 6.78 -22.73 2.87
CA ILE A 51 7.80 -21.75 3.28
C ILE A 51 9.06 -21.96 2.46
N GLU A 52 9.60 -23.19 2.44
CA GLU A 52 10.84 -23.48 1.71
C GLU A 52 10.78 -23.16 0.21
N ARG A 53 9.59 -23.22 -0.40
CA ARG A 53 9.38 -22.91 -1.82
C ARG A 53 9.19 -21.43 -2.12
N GLU A 54 8.72 -20.62 -1.19
CA GLU A 54 8.46 -19.18 -1.37
C GLU A 54 9.74 -18.37 -1.14
N ARG A 55 10.64 -18.41 -2.11
CA ARG A 55 11.93 -17.72 -2.11
C ARG A 55 11.96 -16.61 -3.17
N PRO A 56 12.87 -15.64 -3.05
CA PRO A 56 13.02 -14.62 -4.08
C PRO A 56 13.19 -15.18 -5.50
N ALA A 57 14.09 -16.15 -5.65
CA ALA A 57 14.39 -16.85 -6.90
C ALA A 57 13.18 -17.59 -7.53
N THR A 58 12.18 -18.01 -6.75
CA THR A 58 11.04 -18.81 -7.21
C THR A 58 9.74 -18.02 -7.32
N SER A 59 9.68 -16.80 -6.75
CA SER A 59 8.48 -15.98 -6.69
C SER A 59 7.98 -15.45 -8.04
N GLY A 60 8.90 -15.30 -9.02
CA GLY A 60 8.61 -14.63 -10.29
C GLY A 60 8.27 -13.13 -10.16
N LEU A 61 8.50 -12.52 -8.99
CA LEU A 61 8.07 -11.14 -8.68
C LEU A 61 9.13 -10.05 -8.91
N ARG A 62 10.25 -10.37 -9.56
CA ARG A 62 11.40 -9.47 -9.81
C ARG A 62 12.00 -8.89 -8.52
N HIS A 63 12.09 -9.70 -7.47
CA HIS A 63 12.85 -9.38 -6.27
C HIS A 63 14.30 -9.90 -6.43
N PRO A 64 15.30 -9.34 -5.74
CA PRO A 64 16.67 -9.85 -5.80
C PRO A 64 16.72 -11.34 -5.39
N ASP A 65 17.41 -12.19 -6.15
CA ASP A 65 17.29 -13.66 -6.10
C ASP A 65 17.88 -14.34 -4.83
N GLU A 66 18.56 -13.59 -3.98
CA GLU A 66 19.29 -14.12 -2.81
C GLU A 66 18.51 -13.92 -1.50
N GLY A 67 18.46 -14.96 -0.66
CA GLY A 67 17.99 -14.85 0.72
C GLY A 67 17.22 -16.05 1.26
N ALA A 68 16.98 -16.02 2.58
CA ALA A 68 16.08 -16.95 3.26
C ALA A 68 14.64 -16.83 2.70
N PRO A 69 13.80 -17.88 2.83
CA PRO A 69 12.41 -17.82 2.38
C PRO A 69 11.65 -16.61 2.91
N TYR A 70 10.71 -16.08 2.11
CA TYR A 70 9.95 -14.88 2.48
C TYR A 70 9.18 -15.01 3.79
N LEU A 71 8.73 -16.23 4.10
CA LEU A 71 7.84 -16.52 5.20
C LEU A 71 8.52 -17.26 6.35
N ALA A 72 9.87 -17.30 6.37
CA ALA A 72 10.64 -18.02 7.38
C ALA A 72 10.35 -17.55 8.81
N GLU A 73 9.99 -16.28 8.99
CA GLU A 73 9.66 -15.70 10.29
C GLU A 73 8.35 -16.26 10.89
N PHE A 74 7.54 -16.97 10.11
CA PHE A 74 6.31 -17.61 10.58
C PHE A 74 6.48 -19.05 11.03
N THR A 75 7.64 -19.70 10.80
CA THR A 75 7.84 -21.14 11.06
C THR A 75 7.46 -21.54 12.49
N ASP A 76 7.91 -20.77 13.49
CA ASP A 76 7.64 -21.07 14.92
C ASP A 76 6.22 -20.69 15.36
N LEU A 77 5.43 -20.10 14.47
CA LEU A 77 4.06 -19.63 14.71
C LEU A 77 3.02 -20.49 14.01
N MET A 78 3.44 -21.58 13.38
CA MET A 78 2.56 -22.48 12.65
C MET A 78 1.78 -23.40 13.59
N ARG A 79 0.56 -23.73 13.19
CA ARG A 79 -0.20 -24.84 13.79
C ARG A 79 0.41 -26.17 13.36
N PRO A 80 0.21 -27.25 14.15
CA PRO A 80 0.72 -28.59 13.80
C PRO A 80 0.29 -29.07 12.41
N GLU A 81 -0.94 -28.77 11.99
CA GLU A 81 -1.49 -29.26 10.73
C GLU A 81 -1.21 -28.32 9.54
N SER A 82 -1.58 -27.04 9.67
CA SER A 82 -1.27 -25.99 8.70
C SER A 82 -1.70 -24.59 9.15
N GLY A 83 -1.08 -23.59 8.53
CA GLY A 83 -1.36 -22.17 8.73
C GLY A 83 -0.78 -21.60 10.02
N VAL A 84 -0.76 -20.28 10.08
CA VAL A 84 -0.26 -19.53 11.24
C VAL A 84 -1.34 -19.53 12.33
N ALA A 85 -0.93 -19.80 13.56
CA ALA A 85 -1.81 -19.76 14.73
C ALA A 85 -2.46 -18.37 14.88
N GLY A 86 -3.75 -18.33 15.19
CA GLY A 86 -4.54 -17.10 15.29
C GLY A 86 -4.83 -16.38 13.97
N TYR A 87 -4.24 -16.77 12.83
CA TYR A 87 -4.54 -16.14 11.55
C TYR A 87 -5.89 -16.61 10.99
N HIS A 88 -6.73 -15.64 10.59
CA HIS A 88 -7.97 -15.87 9.86
C HIS A 88 -7.90 -15.28 8.45
N GLN A 89 -8.39 -16.02 7.45
CA GLN A 89 -8.35 -15.57 6.04
C GLN A 89 -9.07 -14.23 5.80
N ARG A 90 -10.10 -13.91 6.61
CA ARG A 90 -10.80 -12.61 6.55
C ARG A 90 -9.86 -11.42 6.74
N PHE A 91 -8.77 -11.60 7.49
CA PHE A 91 -7.80 -10.54 7.70
C PHE A 91 -7.26 -9.97 6.39
N ALA A 92 -7.11 -10.79 5.34
CA ALA A 92 -6.47 -10.38 4.11
C ALA A 92 -7.10 -9.16 3.44
N LEU A 93 -8.40 -9.20 3.16
CA LEU A 93 -9.08 -8.11 2.43
C LEU A 93 -10.43 -7.71 3.01
N ASP A 94 -11.01 -8.48 3.94
CA ASP A 94 -12.30 -8.13 4.51
C ASP A 94 -12.10 -6.89 5.36
N ASN A 95 -13.02 -5.94 5.23
CA ASN A 95 -12.92 -4.62 5.84
C ASN A 95 -11.55 -3.98 5.55
N PHE A 96 -11.12 -3.97 4.28
CA PHE A 96 -9.84 -3.34 3.89
C PHE A 96 -9.72 -1.91 4.46
N PHE A 97 -10.81 -1.14 4.36
CA PHE A 97 -11.03 0.12 5.05
C PHE A 97 -11.72 -0.12 6.39
N LEU A 98 -10.95 -0.62 7.38
CA LEU A 98 -11.46 -0.89 8.71
C LEU A 98 -11.56 0.42 9.48
N ASP A 99 -12.74 0.71 10.02
CA ASP A 99 -12.97 1.88 10.85
C ASP A 99 -12.06 1.86 12.08
N GLU A 100 -11.54 3.02 12.48
CA GLU A 100 -10.58 3.12 13.57
C GLU A 100 -11.16 2.70 14.93
N ALA A 101 -12.47 2.86 15.13
CA ALA A 101 -13.18 2.49 16.34
C ALA A 101 -13.74 1.05 16.29
N ALA A 102 -13.64 0.36 15.15
CA ALA A 102 -14.18 -1.00 15.02
C ALA A 102 -13.44 -2.01 15.90
N GLU A 103 -14.20 -2.82 16.64
CA GLU A 103 -13.65 -3.92 17.42
C GLU A 103 -13.32 -5.12 16.53
N ASP A 104 -12.10 -5.64 16.67
CA ASP A 104 -11.66 -6.88 16.01
C ASP A 104 -10.66 -7.61 16.92
N PRO A 105 -11.14 -8.24 18.02
CA PRO A 105 -10.28 -8.86 19.02
C PRO A 105 -9.46 -10.03 18.48
N GLU A 106 -9.96 -10.75 17.47
CA GLU A 106 -9.21 -11.84 16.82
C GLU A 106 -8.00 -11.29 16.07
N GLN A 107 -8.17 -10.19 15.32
CA GLN A 107 -7.05 -9.56 14.63
C GLN A 107 -6.06 -8.92 15.62
N VAL A 108 -6.54 -8.38 16.74
CA VAL A 108 -5.66 -7.89 17.81
C VAL A 108 -4.81 -9.02 18.38
N ALA A 109 -5.44 -10.11 18.83
CA ALA A 109 -4.75 -11.26 19.41
C ALA A 109 -3.73 -11.88 18.44
N TYR A 110 -4.06 -11.94 17.15
CA TYR A 110 -3.13 -12.39 16.12
C TYR A 110 -1.86 -11.53 16.06
N LEU A 111 -2.01 -10.20 16.00
CA LEU A 111 -0.86 -9.30 15.89
C LEU A 111 -0.04 -9.23 17.18
N ASP A 112 -0.70 -9.26 18.33
CA ASP A 112 -0.03 -9.39 19.63
C ASP A 112 0.83 -10.64 19.69
N SER A 113 0.36 -11.76 19.14
CA SER A 113 1.17 -13.00 19.08
C SER A 113 2.44 -12.83 18.23
N LEU A 114 2.36 -12.12 17.10
CA LEU A 114 3.53 -11.83 16.26
C LEU A 114 4.53 -10.93 17.01
N ILE A 115 4.02 -9.86 17.63
CA ILE A 115 4.82 -8.91 18.39
C ILE A 115 5.49 -9.61 19.58
N ALA A 116 4.75 -10.41 20.34
CA ALA A 116 5.26 -11.18 21.46
C ALA A 116 6.33 -12.19 21.04
N ALA A 117 6.15 -12.86 19.89
CA ALA A 117 7.14 -13.80 19.37
C ALA A 117 8.45 -13.14 18.92
N ALA A 118 8.41 -11.92 18.39
CA ALA A 118 9.61 -11.14 18.15
C ALA A 118 10.32 -10.76 19.46
N ARG A 119 9.54 -10.29 20.44
CA ARG A 119 10.04 -9.84 21.75
C ARG A 119 10.64 -10.97 22.57
N SER A 120 10.05 -12.16 22.57
CA SER A 120 10.58 -13.33 23.27
C SER A 120 11.94 -13.77 22.74
N LYS A 121 12.26 -13.43 21.49
CA LYS A 121 13.57 -13.64 20.85
C LYS A 121 14.53 -12.46 21.04
N GLY A 122 14.17 -11.47 21.86
CA GLY A 122 14.99 -10.27 22.08
C GLY A 122 15.06 -9.34 20.88
N ARG A 123 14.10 -9.37 19.95
CA ARG A 123 14.13 -8.64 18.67
C ARG A 123 13.02 -7.59 18.54
N THR A 124 13.28 -6.56 17.75
CA THR A 124 12.28 -5.56 17.37
C THR A 124 11.30 -6.12 16.33
N PRO A 125 9.99 -6.12 16.59
CA PRO A 125 8.99 -6.56 15.62
C PRO A 125 8.82 -5.54 14.48
N VAL A 126 8.88 -6.02 13.24
CA VAL A 126 8.58 -5.23 12.04
C VAL A 126 7.53 -5.96 11.22
N LEU A 127 6.43 -5.29 10.88
CA LEU A 127 5.31 -5.87 10.13
C LEU A 127 5.14 -5.09 8.83
N ALA A 128 5.53 -5.68 7.70
CA ALA A 128 5.46 -5.03 6.39
C ALA A 128 4.36 -5.62 5.53
N CYS A 129 3.37 -4.82 5.13
CA CYS A 129 2.23 -5.34 4.38
C CYS A 129 1.66 -4.35 3.36
N CYS A 130 1.24 -4.88 2.22
CA CYS A 130 0.56 -4.12 1.18
C CYS A 130 -0.98 -4.05 1.33
N ARG A 131 -1.53 -4.63 2.40
CA ARG A 131 -2.98 -4.73 2.66
C ARG A 131 -3.46 -3.86 3.83
N THR A 132 -2.60 -3.01 4.37
CA THR A 132 -2.87 -2.29 5.63
C THR A 132 -3.08 -0.79 5.48
N LEU A 133 -2.92 -0.21 4.29
CA LEU A 133 -3.12 1.23 4.07
C LEU A 133 -4.53 1.70 4.49
N GLY A 134 -5.58 0.93 4.17
CA GLY A 134 -6.96 1.29 4.52
C GLY A 134 -7.31 1.18 6.00
N ARG A 135 -6.45 0.56 6.83
CA ARG A 135 -6.72 0.27 8.26
C ARG A 135 -5.62 0.75 9.20
N ILE A 136 -4.76 1.64 8.72
CA ILE A 136 -3.67 2.20 9.53
C ILE A 136 -4.18 2.93 10.78
N GLY A 137 -5.32 3.64 10.72
CA GLY A 137 -5.92 4.29 11.88
C GLY A 137 -6.37 3.28 12.94
N TRP A 138 -6.97 2.17 12.51
CA TRP A 138 -7.32 1.04 13.40
C TRP A 138 -6.07 0.44 14.07
N LEU A 139 -5.00 0.23 13.30
CA LEU A 139 -3.72 -0.27 13.81
C LEU A 139 -3.10 0.69 14.83
N ARG A 140 -3.03 1.98 14.50
CA ARG A 140 -2.43 3.02 15.34
C ARG A 140 -3.14 3.18 16.69
N ARG A 141 -4.46 3.01 16.73
CA ARG A 141 -5.23 3.07 17.99
C ARG A 141 -5.01 1.87 18.92
N ARG A 142 -4.52 0.74 18.40
CA ARG A 142 -4.41 -0.53 19.15
C ARG A 142 -2.99 -0.93 19.45
N PHE A 143 -2.05 -0.53 18.60
CA PHE A 143 -0.65 -0.86 18.74
C PHE A 143 0.14 0.44 18.77
N ASP A 144 0.77 0.70 19.91
CA ASP A 144 1.86 1.67 19.96
C ASP A 144 2.92 1.25 18.95
N GLY A 145 3.48 2.19 18.20
CA GLY A 145 4.42 1.83 17.16
C GLY A 145 4.71 2.97 16.19
N ALA A 146 5.72 2.73 15.37
CA ALA A 146 6.05 3.61 14.26
C ALA A 146 5.32 3.16 12.99
N HIS A 147 4.58 4.07 12.36
CA HIS A 147 3.85 3.82 11.13
C HIS A 147 4.53 4.48 9.93
N ILE A 148 5.14 3.67 9.08
CA ILE A 148 5.85 4.09 7.88
C ILE A 148 4.97 3.81 6.66
N VAL A 149 4.63 4.84 5.89
CA VAL A 149 3.83 4.72 4.64
C VAL A 149 4.73 4.86 3.42
N LEU A 150 4.65 3.91 2.50
CA LEU A 150 5.33 3.97 1.21
C LEU A 150 4.38 4.49 0.14
N ILE A 151 4.84 5.46 -0.66
CA ILE A 151 4.09 6.02 -1.78
C ILE A 151 4.92 5.97 -3.07
N ARG A 152 4.26 5.61 -4.18
CA ARG A 152 4.87 5.47 -5.51
C ARG A 152 4.03 6.20 -6.55
N ASP A 153 4.64 6.60 -7.65
CA ASP A 153 3.95 7.09 -8.84
C ASP A 153 2.81 6.11 -9.21
N PRO A 154 1.54 6.56 -9.20
CA PRO A 154 0.39 5.68 -9.39
C PRO A 154 0.35 5.07 -10.81
N VAL A 155 0.82 5.79 -11.83
CA VAL A 155 0.84 5.30 -13.21
C VAL A 155 1.88 4.19 -13.35
N GLN A 156 3.09 4.39 -12.84
CA GLN A 156 4.15 3.39 -12.86
C GLN A 156 3.82 2.19 -11.98
N GLN A 157 3.19 2.41 -10.82
CA GLN A 157 2.72 1.34 -9.95
C GLN A 157 1.68 0.47 -10.65
N TRP A 158 0.64 1.08 -11.26
CA TRP A 158 -0.34 0.32 -12.03
C TRP A 158 0.27 -0.39 -13.24
N ARG A 159 1.17 0.27 -13.98
CA ARG A 159 1.90 -0.35 -15.09
C ARG A 159 2.69 -1.58 -14.63
N SER A 160 3.22 -1.56 -13.40
CA SER A 160 3.83 -2.73 -12.79
C SER A 160 2.86 -3.90 -12.69
N PHE A 161 1.63 -3.67 -12.21
CA PHE A 161 0.59 -4.69 -12.09
C PHE A 161 0.27 -5.25 -13.48
N HIS A 162 0.01 -4.33 -14.41
CA HIS A 162 -0.43 -4.67 -15.75
C HIS A 162 0.62 -5.43 -16.56
N SER A 163 1.91 -5.12 -16.36
CA SER A 163 3.01 -5.78 -17.07
C SER A 163 3.17 -7.27 -16.73
N LEU A 164 2.59 -7.73 -15.61
CA LEU A 164 2.66 -9.12 -15.17
C LEU A 164 1.53 -10.00 -15.74
N ARG A 165 0.64 -9.45 -16.57
CA ARG A 165 -0.42 -10.23 -17.22
C ARG A 165 0.20 -11.31 -18.12
N LYS A 166 -0.17 -12.57 -17.88
CA LYS A 166 0.13 -13.71 -18.77
C LYS A 166 -1.12 -14.07 -19.56
N ARG A 167 -1.09 -13.85 -20.89
CA ARG A 167 -2.30 -13.82 -21.76
C ARG A 167 -3.21 -12.64 -21.28
N PRO A 168 -4.27 -12.20 -21.98
CA PRO A 168 -4.98 -10.96 -21.61
C PRO A 168 -5.80 -11.04 -20.30
N ARG A 169 -5.41 -11.90 -19.34
CA ARG A 169 -6.07 -12.10 -18.05
C ARG A 169 -5.53 -11.10 -17.02
N PRO A 170 -6.41 -10.47 -16.22
CA PRO A 170 -5.99 -9.63 -15.10
C PRO A 170 -5.12 -10.41 -14.11
N THR A 171 -4.11 -9.72 -13.59
CA THR A 171 -3.26 -10.23 -12.51
C THR A 171 -4.04 -10.32 -11.20
N TYR A 172 -3.50 -11.07 -10.23
CA TYR A 172 -4.04 -11.10 -8.88
C TYR A 172 -4.17 -9.69 -8.29
N PHE A 173 -3.16 -8.83 -8.47
CA PHE A 173 -3.16 -7.44 -7.97
C PHE A 173 -4.32 -6.61 -8.54
N GLU A 174 -4.61 -6.75 -9.83
CA GLU A 174 -5.75 -6.07 -10.47
C GLU A 174 -7.09 -6.60 -9.95
N LEU A 175 -7.20 -7.91 -9.69
CA LEU A 175 -8.42 -8.52 -9.16
C LEU A 175 -8.69 -8.07 -7.72
N CYS A 176 -7.66 -7.92 -6.89
CA CYS A 176 -7.80 -7.35 -5.55
C CYS A 176 -8.36 -5.93 -5.59
N GLN A 177 -7.97 -5.09 -6.55
CA GLN A 177 -8.53 -3.74 -6.66
C GLN A 177 -10.05 -3.76 -6.92
N TYR A 178 -10.53 -4.71 -7.73
CA TYR A 178 -11.96 -4.87 -7.96
C TYR A 178 -12.71 -5.30 -6.71
N VAL A 179 -12.15 -6.24 -5.93
CA VAL A 179 -12.75 -6.71 -4.68
C VAL A 179 -12.79 -5.59 -3.64
N ILE A 180 -11.66 -4.92 -3.41
CA ILE A 180 -11.58 -3.82 -2.44
C ILE A 180 -12.55 -2.71 -2.79
N LEU A 181 -12.56 -2.27 -4.05
CA LEU A 181 -13.43 -1.18 -4.48
C LEU A 181 -14.92 -1.55 -4.40
N SER A 182 -15.27 -2.82 -4.69
CA SER A 182 -16.68 -3.24 -4.67
C SER A 182 -17.26 -3.37 -3.25
N GLU A 183 -16.40 -3.47 -2.24
CA GLU A 183 -16.78 -3.67 -0.85
C GLU A 183 -16.60 -2.42 0.03
N ALA A 184 -15.81 -1.45 -0.42
CA ALA A 184 -15.59 -0.20 0.30
C ALA A 184 -16.83 0.72 0.23
N PRO A 185 -17.44 1.13 1.37
CA PRO A 185 -18.53 2.09 1.36
C PRO A 185 -18.15 3.43 0.70
N SER A 186 -16.96 3.96 1.03
CA SER A 186 -16.37 5.14 0.38
C SER A 186 -16.05 4.93 -1.10
N GLY A 187 -15.99 3.67 -1.55
CA GLY A 187 -15.78 3.27 -2.93
C GLY A 187 -17.05 3.14 -3.77
N ALA A 188 -18.24 3.27 -3.18
CA ALA A 188 -19.52 2.91 -3.82
C ALA A 188 -19.77 3.63 -5.15
N GLY A 189 -19.40 4.91 -5.26
CA GLY A 189 -19.55 5.67 -6.50
C GLY A 189 -18.62 5.15 -7.62
N GLY A 190 -17.37 4.84 -7.29
CA GLY A 190 -16.43 4.20 -8.21
C GLY A 190 -16.85 2.77 -8.60
N ALA A 191 -17.34 1.98 -7.63
CA ALA A 191 -17.86 0.64 -7.89
C ALA A 191 -19.04 0.67 -8.88
N ARG A 192 -20.01 1.57 -8.67
CA ARG A 192 -21.16 1.76 -9.55
C ARG A 192 -20.73 2.15 -10.96
N ARG A 193 -19.78 3.09 -11.08
CA ARG A 193 -19.22 3.53 -12.37
C ARG A 193 -18.59 2.37 -13.16
N LEU A 194 -17.95 1.42 -12.48
CA LEU A 194 -17.29 0.28 -13.10
C LEU A 194 -18.20 -0.96 -13.23
N GLY A 195 -19.45 -0.90 -12.76
CA GLY A 195 -20.35 -2.04 -12.72
C GLY A 195 -19.84 -3.17 -11.83
N LEU A 196 -19.18 -2.81 -10.73
CA LEU A 196 -18.72 -3.73 -9.70
C LEU A 196 -19.84 -3.99 -8.68
N THR A 197 -19.87 -5.20 -8.15
CA THR A 197 -20.81 -5.62 -7.09
C THR A 197 -20.01 -6.32 -6.01
N ALA A 198 -20.32 -6.01 -4.74
CA ALA A 198 -19.72 -6.69 -3.60
C ALA A 198 -19.93 -8.21 -3.73
N GLY A 199 -18.85 -8.97 -3.58
CA GLY A 199 -18.92 -10.42 -3.57
C GLY A 199 -19.43 -10.92 -2.21
N ARG A 200 -19.87 -12.19 -2.17
CA ARG A 200 -20.13 -12.92 -0.92
C ARG A 200 -19.21 -14.14 -0.85
N GLY A 201 -18.99 -14.64 0.36
CA GLY A 201 -18.22 -15.85 0.59
C GLY A 201 -16.71 -15.61 0.68
N ALA A 202 -15.95 -16.70 0.54
CA ALA A 202 -14.50 -16.69 0.74
C ALA A 202 -13.79 -15.81 -0.29
N LEU A 203 -12.62 -15.26 0.07
CA LEU A 203 -11.86 -14.38 -0.82
C LEU A 203 -11.61 -14.99 -2.21
N ILE A 204 -11.31 -16.29 -2.26
CA ILE A 204 -11.07 -16.99 -3.53
C ILE A 204 -12.30 -16.99 -4.45
N GLU A 205 -13.51 -17.09 -3.89
CA GLU A 205 -14.77 -17.07 -4.63
C GLU A 205 -15.03 -15.68 -5.20
N ARG A 206 -14.81 -14.65 -4.39
CA ARG A 206 -14.93 -13.24 -4.79
C ARG A 206 -13.94 -12.89 -5.89
N ILE A 207 -12.67 -13.27 -5.75
CA ILE A 207 -11.62 -13.10 -6.77
C ILE A 207 -12.00 -13.84 -8.06
N THR A 208 -12.56 -15.04 -7.94
CA THR A 208 -13.02 -15.83 -9.10
C THR A 208 -14.19 -15.14 -9.80
N ALA A 209 -15.15 -14.59 -9.06
CA ALA A 209 -16.30 -13.87 -9.60
C ALA A 209 -15.86 -12.62 -10.40
N VAL A 210 -15.03 -11.75 -9.81
CA VAL A 210 -14.52 -10.57 -10.52
C VAL A 210 -13.64 -10.97 -11.70
N ARG A 211 -12.86 -12.06 -11.60
CA ARG A 211 -12.10 -12.57 -12.73
C ARG A 211 -13.01 -12.99 -13.89
N ARG A 212 -14.08 -13.74 -13.63
CA ARG A 212 -15.02 -14.17 -14.69
C ARG A 212 -15.63 -12.96 -15.40
N ARG A 213 -15.99 -11.92 -14.63
CA ARG A 213 -16.62 -10.69 -15.13
C ARG A 213 -15.65 -9.79 -15.92
N PHE A 214 -14.43 -9.61 -15.44
CA PHE A 214 -13.48 -8.61 -15.95
C PHE A 214 -12.27 -9.19 -16.70
N LYS A 215 -12.22 -10.52 -16.95
CA LYS A 215 -11.11 -11.17 -17.67
C LYS A 215 -10.76 -10.57 -19.04
N ARG A 216 -11.70 -9.87 -19.68
CA ARG A 216 -11.54 -9.21 -20.99
C ARG A 216 -11.79 -7.70 -20.94
N ALA A 217 -11.90 -7.13 -19.75
CA ALA A 217 -12.11 -5.70 -19.61
C ALA A 217 -10.89 -4.93 -20.17
N PRO A 218 -11.11 -3.78 -20.83
CA PRO A 218 -10.02 -2.96 -21.33
C PRO A 218 -9.18 -2.42 -20.17
N ALA A 219 -7.89 -2.16 -20.42
CA ALA A 219 -6.93 -1.78 -19.39
C ALA A 219 -7.36 -0.54 -18.57
N ARG A 220 -8.10 0.39 -19.19
CA ARG A 220 -8.70 1.56 -18.51
C ARG A 220 -9.58 1.20 -17.31
N VAL A 221 -10.29 0.06 -17.35
CA VAL A 221 -11.16 -0.38 -16.25
C VAL A 221 -10.32 -0.82 -15.05
N SER A 222 -9.22 -1.54 -15.29
CA SER A 222 -8.29 -1.90 -14.22
C SER A 222 -7.58 -0.68 -13.66
N PHE A 223 -7.15 0.26 -14.52
CA PHE A 223 -6.54 1.51 -14.05
C PHE A 223 -7.52 2.32 -13.21
N ALA A 224 -8.77 2.45 -13.64
CA ALA A 224 -9.83 3.13 -12.90
C ALA A 224 -10.08 2.50 -11.52
N ALA A 225 -10.14 1.18 -11.42
CA ALA A 225 -10.28 0.50 -10.14
C ALA A 225 -9.05 0.70 -9.24
N PHE A 226 -7.85 0.58 -9.82
CA PHE A 226 -6.60 0.84 -9.11
C PHE A 226 -6.54 2.27 -8.58
N ILE A 227 -6.79 3.29 -9.41
CA ILE A 227 -6.62 4.68 -8.99
C ILE A 227 -7.65 5.07 -7.92
N ALA A 228 -8.86 4.50 -7.97
CA ALA A 228 -9.85 4.64 -6.91
C ALA A 228 -9.31 4.12 -5.57
N VAL A 229 -8.87 2.86 -5.54
CA VAL A 229 -8.34 2.23 -4.31
C VAL A 229 -7.07 2.94 -3.84
N TYR A 230 -6.19 3.34 -4.77
CA TYR A 230 -4.99 4.12 -4.48
C TYR A 230 -5.33 5.41 -3.73
N MET A 231 -6.22 6.25 -4.27
CA MET A 231 -6.59 7.52 -3.64
C MET A 231 -7.25 7.31 -2.28
N LEU A 232 -8.23 6.41 -2.18
CA LEU A 232 -8.90 6.10 -0.92
C LEU A 232 -7.91 5.57 0.14
N SER A 233 -6.98 4.70 -0.26
CA SER A 233 -5.97 4.12 0.64
C SER A 233 -5.00 5.17 1.18
N TYR A 234 -4.52 6.08 0.33
CA TYR A 234 -3.58 7.12 0.79
C TYR A 234 -4.27 8.25 1.55
N LEU A 235 -5.53 8.58 1.24
CA LEU A 235 -6.32 9.50 2.06
C LEU A 235 -6.55 8.94 3.47
N ALA A 236 -6.77 7.63 3.61
CA ALA A 236 -6.83 6.97 4.92
C ALA A 236 -5.45 6.91 5.62
N ALA A 237 -4.37 6.71 4.85
CA ALA A 237 -3.06 6.42 5.41
C ALA A 237 -2.20 7.62 5.79
N LEU A 238 -2.16 8.65 4.96
CA LEU A 238 -1.23 9.76 5.13
C LEU A 238 -1.44 10.53 6.43
N PRO A 239 -2.69 10.78 6.91
CA PRO A 239 -2.89 11.45 8.20
C PRO A 239 -2.39 10.67 9.41
N GLN A 240 -2.20 9.35 9.28
CA GLN A 240 -1.83 8.45 10.38
C GLN A 240 -0.34 8.06 10.35
N ALA A 241 0.41 8.53 9.35
CA ALA A 241 1.80 8.15 9.14
C ALA A 241 2.77 8.98 9.98
N ASP A 242 3.70 8.34 10.68
CA ASP A 242 4.82 9.03 11.33
C ASP A 242 5.94 9.36 10.34
N LEU A 243 6.03 8.56 9.26
CA LEU A 243 6.97 8.78 8.17
C LEU A 243 6.39 8.34 6.84
N VAL A 244 6.42 9.24 5.85
CA VAL A 244 6.13 8.90 4.45
C VAL A 244 7.43 8.77 3.66
N ILE A 245 7.58 7.68 2.92
CA ILE A 245 8.70 7.41 2.01
C ILE A 245 8.16 7.33 0.58
N ASP A 246 8.45 8.37 -0.19
CA ASP A 246 8.43 8.34 -1.64
C ASP A 246 9.50 7.37 -2.18
N VAL A 247 9.05 6.23 -2.73
CA VAL A 247 9.96 5.18 -3.23
C VAL A 247 10.56 5.51 -4.59
N ASP A 248 9.98 6.45 -5.35
CA ASP A 248 10.56 6.89 -6.62
C ASP A 248 11.81 7.74 -6.37
N ARG A 249 11.79 8.54 -5.29
CA ARG A 249 12.95 9.32 -4.85
C ARG A 249 14.00 8.46 -4.14
N LEU A 250 13.59 7.42 -3.41
CA LEU A 250 14.48 6.63 -2.56
C LEU A 250 15.69 6.06 -3.32
N GLY A 251 15.51 5.61 -4.57
CA GLY A 251 16.60 5.10 -5.39
C GLY A 251 17.29 6.16 -6.27
N ALA A 252 16.68 7.32 -6.47
CA ALA A 252 17.14 8.36 -7.40
C ALA A 252 17.85 9.53 -6.72
N ASP A 253 17.63 9.72 -5.42
CA ASP A 253 18.11 10.86 -4.63
C ASP A 253 18.85 10.33 -3.38
N PRO A 254 20.20 10.24 -3.42
CA PRO A 254 21.00 9.70 -2.31
C PRO A 254 20.88 10.51 -1.01
N ASP A 255 20.68 11.82 -1.09
CA ASP A 255 20.48 12.68 0.08
C ASP A 255 19.13 12.40 0.74
N TYR A 256 18.09 12.23 -0.07
CA TYR A 256 16.78 11.79 0.40
C TYR A 256 16.86 10.40 1.05
N ALA A 257 17.57 9.46 0.44
CA ALA A 257 17.78 8.12 1.00
C ALA A 257 18.45 8.17 2.38
N ARG A 258 19.57 8.90 2.51
CA ARG A 258 20.25 9.11 3.80
C ARG A 258 19.35 9.77 4.84
N THR A 259 18.58 10.77 4.42
CA THR A 259 17.64 11.48 5.30
C THR A 259 16.54 10.53 5.80
N LYS A 260 15.98 9.68 4.94
CA LYS A 260 14.96 8.70 5.36
C LYS A 260 15.53 7.59 6.24
N ALA A 261 16.74 7.09 5.96
CA ALA A 261 17.41 6.14 6.83
C ALA A 261 17.63 6.69 8.24
N ARG A 262 18.11 7.94 8.34
CA ARG A 262 18.27 8.63 9.64
C ARG A 262 16.94 8.79 10.36
N ARG A 263 15.88 9.20 9.65
CA ARG A 263 14.56 9.39 10.25
C ARG A 263 13.96 8.07 10.74
N ILE A 264 14.20 6.95 10.05
CA ILE A 264 13.82 5.62 10.52
C ILE A 264 14.56 5.28 11.83
N ALA A 265 15.87 5.56 11.88
CA ALA A 265 16.67 5.30 13.08
C ALA A 265 16.20 6.14 14.28
N GLU A 266 15.91 7.43 14.07
CA GLU A 266 15.34 8.32 15.09
C GLU A 266 13.98 7.82 15.60
N LEU A 267 13.11 7.39 14.68
CA LEU A 267 11.74 6.99 14.99
C LEU A 267 11.66 5.60 15.67
N THR A 268 12.54 4.68 15.27
CA THR A 268 12.40 3.25 15.59
C THR A 268 13.57 2.66 16.38
N GLY A 269 14.70 3.37 16.44
CA GLY A 269 15.97 2.83 16.93
C GLY A 269 16.63 1.80 16.01
N VAL A 270 16.03 1.50 14.84
CA VAL A 270 16.56 0.56 13.85
C VAL A 270 17.32 1.32 12.77
N VAL A 271 18.60 0.99 12.60
CA VAL A 271 19.43 1.57 11.55
C VAL A 271 19.31 0.70 10.30
N VAL A 272 18.71 1.26 9.25
CA VAL A 272 18.65 0.65 7.91
C VAL A 272 19.60 1.36 6.98
N ASP A 273 20.15 0.63 6.03
CA ASP A 273 21.00 1.19 4.97
C ASP A 273 20.25 1.13 3.62
N PHE A 274 20.36 2.19 2.81
CA PHE A 274 19.74 2.29 1.48
C PHE A 274 20.77 2.53 0.36
N SER A 275 22.06 2.34 0.64
CA SER A 275 23.15 2.55 -0.32
C SER A 275 23.03 1.68 -1.58
N ASP A 276 22.36 0.53 -1.46
CA ASP A 276 22.08 -0.40 -2.55
C ASP A 276 20.77 -0.09 -3.30
N CYS A 277 19.99 0.90 -2.86
CA CYS A 277 18.75 1.26 -3.52
C CYS A 277 19.05 1.74 -4.95
N ARG A 278 18.22 1.31 -5.90
CA ARG A 278 18.34 1.68 -7.31
C ARG A 278 17.09 2.40 -7.78
N PRO A 279 17.22 3.37 -8.71
CA PRO A 279 16.05 3.99 -9.31
C PRO A 279 15.15 2.94 -9.94
N LEU A 280 13.84 3.12 -9.78
CA LEU A 280 12.86 2.25 -10.42
C LEU A 280 12.85 2.52 -11.92
N ALA A 281 13.26 1.52 -12.72
CA ALA A 281 13.15 1.63 -14.16
C ALA A 281 11.67 1.82 -14.57
N PRO A 282 11.37 2.79 -15.45
CA PRO A 282 10.01 2.98 -15.92
C PRO A 282 9.52 1.74 -16.66
N HIS A 283 8.27 1.37 -16.45
CA HIS A 283 7.68 0.26 -17.19
C HIS A 283 7.45 0.69 -18.65
N PRO A 284 7.88 -0.12 -19.65
CA PRO A 284 7.84 0.26 -21.06
C PRO A 284 6.41 0.55 -21.51
N ASP A 285 6.24 1.63 -22.28
CA ASP A 285 4.93 2.10 -22.70
C ASP A 285 4.34 1.19 -23.78
N ARG A 286 3.43 0.31 -23.38
CA ARG A 286 2.72 -0.60 -24.29
C ARG A 286 1.20 -0.42 -24.26
N VAL A 287 0.69 0.43 -23.36
CA VAL A 287 -0.76 0.54 -23.12
C VAL A 287 -1.18 1.99 -23.11
N ARG A 288 -1.94 2.38 -24.13
CA ARG A 288 -2.48 3.73 -24.27
C ARG A 288 -3.73 3.89 -23.42
N ILE A 289 -3.60 4.57 -22.29
CA ILE A 289 -4.72 5.01 -21.45
C ILE A 289 -4.66 6.53 -21.33
N ALA A 290 -5.81 7.19 -21.42
CA ALA A 290 -5.93 8.60 -21.05
C ALA A 290 -5.93 8.71 -19.51
N TYR A 291 -4.78 8.47 -18.88
CA TYR A 291 -4.66 8.29 -17.42
C TYR A 291 -5.32 9.42 -16.63
N ARG A 292 -5.02 10.68 -16.99
CA ARG A 292 -5.61 11.86 -16.35
C ARG A 292 -7.14 11.88 -16.45
N LYS A 293 -7.70 11.54 -17.62
CA LYS A 293 -9.16 11.51 -17.82
C LYS A 293 -9.82 10.47 -16.93
N GLU A 294 -9.23 9.27 -16.83
CA GLU A 294 -9.77 8.22 -15.96
C GLU A 294 -9.64 8.58 -14.48
N ALA A 295 -8.53 9.18 -14.07
CA ALA A 295 -8.32 9.63 -12.69
C ALA A 295 -9.32 10.73 -12.29
N VAL A 296 -9.49 11.78 -13.10
CA VAL A 296 -10.46 12.86 -12.85
C VAL A 296 -11.87 12.30 -12.74
N ALA A 297 -12.27 11.42 -13.66
CA ALA A 297 -13.58 10.82 -13.62
C ALA A 297 -13.80 9.95 -12.37
N MET A 298 -12.72 9.41 -11.79
CA MET A 298 -12.79 8.65 -10.54
C MET A 298 -12.82 9.55 -9.31
N VAL A 299 -12.08 10.67 -9.31
CA VAL A 299 -12.21 11.71 -8.29
C VAL A 299 -13.64 12.22 -8.23
N ASP A 300 -14.27 12.48 -9.38
CA ASP A 300 -15.66 12.90 -9.46
C ASP A 300 -16.62 11.82 -8.95
N ALA A 301 -16.43 10.57 -9.40
CA ALA A 301 -17.30 9.47 -9.00
C ALA A 301 -17.22 9.16 -7.49
N LEU A 302 -16.09 9.45 -6.85
CA LEU A 302 -15.86 9.21 -5.43
C LEU A 302 -16.08 10.46 -4.56
N GLY A 303 -16.28 11.64 -5.17
CA GLY A 303 -16.44 12.89 -4.44
C GLY A 303 -15.17 13.40 -3.75
N LEU A 304 -13.97 12.95 -4.17
CA LEU A 304 -12.70 13.19 -3.44
C LEU A 304 -12.08 14.57 -3.66
N ARG A 305 -12.78 15.50 -4.33
CA ARG A 305 -12.21 16.83 -4.62
C ARG A 305 -11.81 17.58 -3.36
N PRO A 306 -12.68 17.72 -2.33
CA PRO A 306 -12.33 18.45 -1.12
C PRO A 306 -11.13 17.81 -0.40
N ASP A 307 -11.12 16.48 -0.27
CA ASP A 307 -10.09 15.73 0.45
C ASP A 307 -8.72 15.85 -0.21
N LEU A 308 -8.67 15.83 -1.55
CA LEU A 308 -7.42 15.96 -2.30
C LEU A 308 -6.86 17.39 -2.32
N THR A 309 -7.69 18.39 -2.10
CA THR A 309 -7.28 19.80 -2.04
C THR A 309 -7.12 20.33 -0.62
N ALA A 310 -7.44 19.52 0.39
CA ALA A 310 -7.25 19.88 1.78
C ALA A 310 -5.75 20.04 2.09
N SER A 311 -5.41 21.06 2.87
CA SER A 311 -4.06 21.24 3.36
C SER A 311 -3.63 20.10 4.30
N GLY A 312 -2.33 19.88 4.40
CA GLY A 312 -1.74 18.88 5.30
C GLY A 312 -1.33 17.58 4.59
N PRO A 313 -1.47 16.40 5.23
CA PRO A 313 -0.90 15.15 4.72
C PRO A 313 -1.37 14.74 3.30
N ALA A 314 -2.57 15.18 2.89
CA ALA A 314 -3.11 14.95 1.56
C ALA A 314 -2.33 15.67 0.44
N GLU A 315 -1.59 16.74 0.74
CA GLU A 315 -0.75 17.46 -0.23
C GLU A 315 0.30 16.55 -0.87
N ILE A 316 0.83 15.57 -0.12
CA ILE A 316 1.78 14.59 -0.65
C ILE A 316 1.11 13.75 -1.74
N LEU A 317 -0.11 13.30 -1.51
CA LEU A 317 -0.89 12.55 -2.49
C LEU A 317 -1.24 13.42 -3.70
N TYR A 318 -1.65 14.66 -3.48
CA TYR A 318 -1.96 15.61 -4.54
C TYR A 318 -0.75 15.86 -5.44
N ALA A 319 0.41 16.18 -4.85
CA ALA A 319 1.66 16.41 -5.59
C ALA A 319 2.05 15.16 -6.41
N LYS A 320 1.86 13.97 -5.83
CA LYS A 320 2.12 12.69 -6.50
C LYS A 320 1.21 12.48 -7.71
N LEU A 321 -0.08 12.75 -7.56
CA LEU A 321 -1.06 12.65 -8.64
C LEU A 321 -0.79 13.68 -9.74
N ALA A 322 -0.49 14.93 -9.38
CA ALA A 322 -0.21 16.01 -10.32
C ALA A 322 1.03 15.71 -11.18
N ALA A 323 2.10 15.20 -10.57
CA ALA A 323 3.32 14.79 -11.28
C ALA A 323 3.08 13.60 -12.23
N ALA A 324 2.32 12.60 -11.79
CA ALA A 324 2.07 11.39 -12.58
C ALA A 324 1.02 11.58 -13.69
N LEU A 325 0.16 12.59 -13.58
CA LEU A 325 -0.98 12.84 -14.46
C LEU A 325 -0.95 14.26 -15.04
N PRO A 326 0.14 14.64 -15.74
CA PRO A 326 0.33 16.01 -16.20
C PRO A 326 -0.77 16.44 -17.18
N GLU A 327 -1.01 17.76 -17.24
CA GLU A 327 -1.95 18.33 -18.20
C GLU A 327 -1.47 18.13 -19.63
N SER A 328 -2.42 18.04 -20.57
CA SER A 328 -2.08 18.12 -21.99
C SER A 328 -1.82 19.59 -22.33
N PRO A 329 -0.68 19.94 -22.95
CA PRO A 329 -0.35 21.34 -23.30
C PRO A 329 -1.36 21.97 -24.30
N ALA A 330 -2.21 21.16 -24.95
CA ALA A 330 -3.21 21.63 -25.92
C ALA A 330 -4.46 22.29 -25.30
N ARG A 331 -4.60 22.32 -23.97
CA ARG A 331 -5.67 23.05 -23.27
C ARG A 331 -5.17 23.54 -21.90
N PRO A 332 -4.86 24.83 -21.70
CA PRO A 332 -4.68 25.37 -20.36
C PRO A 332 -6.01 25.26 -19.62
N SER A 333 -6.05 24.65 -18.43
CA SER A 333 -7.32 24.32 -17.77
C SER A 333 -7.55 25.03 -16.44
N LEU A 334 -8.84 25.21 -16.13
CA LEU A 334 -9.59 25.26 -14.87
C LEU A 334 -8.84 25.35 -13.52
N TRP A 335 -7.65 24.74 -13.36
CA TRP A 335 -6.82 24.82 -12.16
C TRP A 335 -6.21 26.21 -11.93
N LYS A 336 -5.95 26.97 -13.01
CA LYS A 336 -5.63 28.41 -12.92
C LYS A 336 -6.82 29.23 -12.43
N TRP A 337 -8.05 28.80 -12.71
CA TRP A 337 -9.28 29.42 -12.21
C TRP A 337 -9.52 29.09 -10.74
N LEU A 338 -9.25 27.84 -10.31
CA LEU A 338 -9.33 27.43 -8.90
C LEU A 338 -8.28 28.12 -8.01
N LEU A 339 -7.05 28.36 -8.51
CA LEU A 339 -6.04 29.17 -7.81
C LEU A 339 -6.32 30.67 -7.88
N GLY A 340 -7.20 31.12 -8.78
CA GLY A 340 -7.51 32.54 -9.01
C GLY A 340 -8.53 33.14 -8.04
N GLN A 341 -9.32 32.33 -7.31
CA GLN A 341 -10.31 32.85 -6.35
C GLN A 341 -9.79 32.95 -4.91
N ALA A 342 -8.58 32.45 -4.61
CA ALA A 342 -7.97 32.57 -3.28
C ALA A 342 -7.02 33.78 -3.15
N GLY A 343 -6.92 34.65 -4.17
CA GLY A 343 -5.82 35.63 -4.28
C GLY A 343 -6.17 37.04 -4.74
N SER A 344 -7.44 37.44 -4.84
CA SER A 344 -7.81 38.83 -5.17
C SER A 344 -8.51 39.54 -4.00
N GLY A 345 -7.87 39.53 -2.83
CA GLY A 345 -8.10 40.53 -1.80
C GLY A 345 -7.06 41.62 -1.93
N ALA A 346 -7.27 42.57 -2.86
CA ALA A 346 -6.47 43.79 -2.87
C ALA A 346 -6.91 44.67 -1.69
N PRO A 347 -5.98 45.30 -0.94
CA PRO A 347 -6.33 46.24 0.11
C PRO A 347 -6.92 47.49 -0.53
N ALA A 348 -8.11 47.89 -0.08
CA ALA A 348 -8.63 49.22 -0.34
C ALA A 348 -7.70 50.23 0.31
N GLY A 349 -7.15 51.12 -0.51
CA GLY A 349 -6.24 52.17 -0.12
C GLY A 349 -6.86 53.14 0.88
N ALA A 350 -6.00 53.63 1.76
CA ALA A 350 -6.19 54.84 2.51
C ALA A 350 -6.23 56.05 1.55
N GLU A 351 -7.17 56.96 1.75
CA GLU A 351 -6.98 58.38 1.46
C GLU A 351 -8.03 59.23 2.20
N ALA A 352 -7.52 60.33 2.79
CA ALA A 352 -8.16 61.45 3.49
C ALA A 352 -8.69 61.22 4.92
#